data_AF-A0A8C6ZQ79-F1
#
_entry.id   AF-A0A8C6ZQ79-F1
#
_cell.length_a   1.000
_cell.length_b   1.000
_cell.length_c   1.000
_cell.angle_alpha   90.00
_cell.angle_beta   90.00
_cell.angle_gamma   90.00
#
_symmetry.space_group_name_H-M   'P 1'
#
loop_
_entity.id
_entity.type
_entity.pdbx_description
1 polymer ?
#
loop_
_entity_poly.entity_id
_entity_poly.type
_entity_poly.pdbx_seq_one_letter_code
_entity_poly.pdbx_strand_id
1 'polypeptide(L)'
;MISRGPLQPLPFCDSDELSHCLLHGNGFNRWFDKSISLIITGDGRAGINFEHSWGDGVAVLRFVNEVYRNSTRHPALLPHSRSAETTVITCERLEFKLNDSIQSAIHVAHEKFDERKKKMSMKRFKFRKFGKDYIVKQRMSPDAIFQLACQITFYRQFGRVVPSYEACSTAAFKHGRTETIRPTSMLTKQCSQAIVEERGKHSVASQDLLKYLDLSLCCYKQTIKDALRISVLPIWLLWNGFDRHLFALKHLAVSRGEPTPDFFLDTAYQKINHNVISTSTLQSPAVNLGGFGPVVSDGFGIGYHVSDTWLGCNATSYLDEELQEFLRCLEYSLNDIFDILEGRPLIP
;
A
#
# COMPACT_ATOMS: atom_id res chain seq x y z
N MET A 1 14.71 36.22 23.26
CA MET A 1 14.33 36.69 21.91
C MET A 1 15.25 36.03 20.90
N ILE A 2 14.78 34.96 20.25
CA ILE A 2 15.47 34.38 19.09
C ILE A 2 14.53 34.65 17.92
N SER A 3 14.92 35.62 17.11
CA SER A 3 14.29 35.96 15.84
C SER A 3 14.33 34.71 14.93
N ARG A 4 13.17 34.08 14.70
CA ARG A 4 13.00 33.12 13.62
C ARG A 4 12.60 33.93 12.39
N GLY A 5 13.52 34.05 11.44
CA GLY A 5 13.25 34.68 10.15
C GLY A 5 12.11 33.97 9.40
N PRO A 6 11.53 34.63 8.38
CA PRO A 6 10.46 34.03 7.58
C PRO A 6 10.94 32.73 6.95
N LEU A 7 10.15 31.66 7.13
CA LEU A 7 10.35 30.38 6.46
C LEU A 7 10.48 30.64 4.95
N GLN A 8 11.68 30.46 4.41
CA GLN A 8 11.88 30.48 2.96
C GLN A 8 11.04 29.33 2.36
N PRO A 9 10.20 29.60 1.35
CA PRO A 9 9.51 28.54 0.64
C PRO A 9 10.56 27.68 -0.08
N LEU A 10 10.62 26.40 0.27
CA LEU A 10 11.50 25.43 -0.38
C LEU A 10 11.04 25.20 -1.84
N PRO A 11 11.99 24.98 -2.77
CA PRO A 11 11.69 24.85 -4.19
C PRO A 11 10.99 23.51 -4.53
N PHE A 12 10.13 23.57 -5.53
CA PHE A 12 9.25 22.49 -6.02
C PHE A 12 9.94 21.15 -6.34
N CYS A 13 9.58 20.10 -5.58
CA CYS A 13 9.54 18.68 -6.00
C CYS A 13 8.55 17.90 -5.08
N ASP A 14 7.35 18.44 -4.89
CA ASP A 14 6.68 18.37 -3.60
C ASP A 14 5.67 17.21 -3.47
N SER A 15 6.14 15.98 -3.68
CA SER A 15 5.24 14.83 -3.82
C SER A 15 5.60 13.67 -2.89
N ASP A 16 6.89 13.44 -2.71
CA ASP A 16 7.40 12.54 -1.67
C ASP A 16 7.33 13.22 -0.29
N GLU A 17 7.58 14.54 -0.23
CA GLU A 17 7.46 15.34 0.99
C GLU A 17 6.05 15.32 1.57
N LEU A 18 5.01 15.44 0.73
CA LEU A 18 3.63 15.26 1.16
C LEU A 18 3.41 13.89 1.77
N SER A 19 3.95 12.85 1.14
CA SER A 19 3.81 11.49 1.62
C SER A 19 4.46 11.36 3.00
N HIS A 20 5.65 11.93 3.22
CA HIS A 20 6.33 11.94 4.53
C HIS A 20 5.53 12.74 5.56
N CYS A 21 4.98 13.88 5.16
CA CYS A 21 4.12 14.72 5.99
C CYS A 21 2.88 13.94 6.47
N LEU A 22 2.20 13.23 5.58
CA LEU A 22 0.98 12.48 5.90
C LEU A 22 1.25 11.19 6.68
N LEU A 23 2.37 10.51 6.41
CA LEU A 23 2.70 9.25 7.08
C LEU A 23 3.18 9.46 8.53
N HIS A 24 4.10 10.39 8.76
CA HIS A 24 4.70 10.59 10.10
C HIS A 24 4.96 12.06 10.47
N GLY A 25 5.06 12.97 9.50
CA GLY A 25 5.35 14.37 9.76
C GLY A 25 6.70 14.59 10.47
N ASN A 26 6.70 15.47 11.46
CA ASN A 26 7.86 15.86 12.25
C ASN A 26 7.83 15.33 13.70
N GLY A 27 6.87 14.47 14.05
CA GLY A 27 6.77 13.87 15.38
C GLY A 27 6.10 14.72 16.46
N PHE A 28 5.73 15.98 16.19
CA PHE A 28 5.13 16.87 17.20
C PHE A 28 3.69 17.30 16.91
N ASN A 29 3.26 17.25 15.66
CA ASN A 29 1.93 17.70 15.25
C ASN A 29 1.01 16.54 14.84
N ARG A 30 1.12 15.41 15.53
CA ARG A 30 0.29 14.21 15.31
C ARG A 30 -0.02 13.57 16.65
N TRP A 31 -1.28 13.20 16.85
CA TRP A 31 -1.71 12.36 17.96
C TRP A 31 -2.04 10.97 17.42
N PHE A 32 -1.03 10.12 17.27
CA PHE A 32 -1.14 8.85 16.54
C PHE A 32 -2.14 7.86 17.16
N ASP A 33 -2.43 7.98 18.46
CA ASP A 33 -3.44 7.15 19.14
C ASP A 33 -4.88 7.53 18.75
N LYS A 34 -5.09 8.66 18.07
CA LYS A 34 -6.42 9.04 17.60
C LYS A 34 -6.77 8.19 16.38
N SER A 35 -8.00 7.65 16.38
CA SER A 35 -8.51 6.81 15.29
C SER A 35 -8.28 7.40 13.90
N ILE A 36 -8.57 8.71 13.73
CA ILE A 36 -8.43 9.44 12.46
C ILE A 36 -7.89 10.84 12.77
N SER A 37 -6.86 11.26 12.04
CA SER A 37 -6.32 12.62 12.00
C SER A 37 -6.46 13.20 10.60
N LEU A 38 -7.25 14.27 10.46
CA LEU A 38 -7.30 15.08 9.24
C LEU A 38 -6.13 16.07 9.24
N ILE A 39 -5.29 15.99 8.22
CA ILE A 39 -4.12 16.84 8.06
C ILE A 39 -4.39 17.77 6.88
N ILE A 40 -4.24 19.07 7.10
CA ILE A 40 -4.30 20.10 6.06
C ILE A 40 -2.99 20.87 6.11
N THR A 41 -2.24 20.88 5.00
CA THR A 41 -0.97 21.60 4.87
C THR A 41 -1.22 23.08 4.56
N GLY A 42 -0.20 23.93 4.72
CA GLY A 42 -0.33 25.38 4.53
C GLY A 42 -0.70 25.80 3.09
N ASP A 43 -0.46 24.93 2.11
CA ASP A 43 -0.86 25.09 0.70
C ASP A 43 -2.21 24.41 0.37
N GLY A 44 -2.95 23.96 1.38
CA GLY A 44 -4.30 23.40 1.23
C GLY A 44 -4.37 21.94 0.76
N ARG A 45 -3.23 21.23 0.64
CA ARG A 45 -3.28 19.77 0.43
C ARG A 45 -3.80 19.11 1.71
N ALA A 46 -4.60 18.06 1.53
CA ALA A 46 -5.23 17.36 2.64
C ALA A 46 -5.01 15.85 2.56
N GLY A 47 -4.96 15.20 3.71
CA GLY A 47 -4.86 13.75 3.82
C GLY A 47 -5.31 13.25 5.19
N ILE A 48 -5.53 11.94 5.27
CA ILE A 48 -5.89 11.25 6.51
C ILE A 48 -4.72 10.39 6.96
N ASN A 49 -4.33 10.54 8.23
CA ASN A 49 -3.53 9.57 8.97
C ASN A 49 -4.48 8.86 9.94
N PHE A 50 -4.42 7.53 10.04
CA PHE A 50 -5.33 6.77 10.90
C PHE A 50 -4.60 5.64 11.61
N GLU A 51 -4.99 5.40 12.86
CA GLU A 51 -4.53 4.27 13.66
C GLU A 51 -5.20 2.99 13.13
N HIS A 52 -4.47 1.89 12.97
CA HIS A 52 -4.95 0.71 12.22
C HIS A 52 -5.58 -0.38 13.11
N SER A 53 -5.35 -0.37 14.42
CA SER A 53 -5.80 -1.44 15.33
C SER A 53 -7.33 -1.52 15.43
N TRP A 54 -8.02 -0.39 15.32
CA TRP A 54 -9.48 -0.35 15.46
C TRP A 54 -10.26 -0.82 14.23
N GLY A 55 -9.64 -0.94 13.04
CA GLY A 55 -10.34 -1.36 11.83
C GLY A 55 -9.49 -1.46 10.56
N ASP A 56 -10.09 -1.98 9.47
CA ASP A 56 -9.38 -2.37 8.23
C ASP A 56 -9.41 -1.31 7.11
N GLY A 57 -9.59 -0.04 7.46
CA GLY A 57 -9.59 1.07 6.50
C GLY A 57 -10.86 1.24 5.65
N VAL A 58 -11.77 0.26 5.55
CA VAL A 58 -13.05 0.41 4.80
C VAL A 58 -13.90 1.56 5.35
N ALA A 59 -13.99 1.67 6.68
CA ALA A 59 -14.70 2.77 7.33
C ALA A 59 -14.02 4.13 7.05
N VAL A 60 -12.69 4.16 7.05
CA VAL A 60 -11.89 5.36 6.73
C VAL A 60 -12.12 5.78 5.28
N LEU A 61 -12.10 4.84 4.34
CA LEU A 61 -12.34 5.12 2.92
C LEU A 61 -13.75 5.67 2.70
N ARG A 62 -14.77 5.10 3.37
CA ARG A 62 -16.13 5.65 3.31
C ARG A 62 -16.19 7.08 3.84
N PHE A 63 -15.56 7.34 5.00
CA PHE A 63 -15.47 8.68 5.57
C PHE A 63 -14.80 9.67 4.59
N VAL A 64 -13.64 9.32 4.04
CA VAL A 64 -12.91 10.15 3.06
C VAL A 64 -13.78 10.48 1.86
N ASN A 65 -14.47 9.48 1.30
CA ASN A 65 -15.31 9.66 0.11
C ASN A 65 -16.45 10.64 0.37
N GLU A 66 -17.14 10.49 1.50
CA GLU A 66 -18.27 11.36 1.84
C GLU A 66 -17.82 12.77 2.20
N VAL A 67 -16.74 12.91 2.97
CA VAL A 67 -16.17 14.23 3.31
C VAL A 67 -15.70 14.95 2.06
N TYR A 68 -14.94 14.29 1.19
CA TYR A 68 -14.48 14.88 -0.07
C TYR A 68 -15.65 15.30 -0.96
N ARG A 69 -16.65 14.43 -1.13
CA ARG A 69 -17.84 14.73 -1.93
C ARG A 69 -18.62 15.91 -1.36
N ASN A 70 -18.82 15.96 -0.04
CA ASN A 70 -19.55 17.02 0.61
C ASN A 70 -18.79 18.36 0.57
N SER A 71 -17.49 18.36 0.90
CA SER A 71 -16.69 19.57 0.95
C SER A 71 -16.48 20.21 -0.44
N THR A 72 -16.49 19.41 -1.50
CA THR A 72 -16.31 19.91 -2.88
C THR A 72 -17.62 20.31 -3.58
N ARG A 73 -18.72 19.60 -3.31
CA ARG A 73 -20.03 19.89 -3.96
C ARG A 73 -20.90 20.86 -3.15
N HIS A 74 -20.77 20.83 -1.84
CA HIS A 74 -21.55 21.66 -0.90
C HIS A 74 -20.62 22.32 0.12
N PRO A 75 -19.66 23.14 -0.32
CA PRO A 75 -18.73 23.80 0.59
C PRO A 75 -19.50 24.70 1.56
N ALA A 76 -19.27 24.50 2.87
CA ALA A 76 -19.91 25.32 3.91
C ALA A 76 -19.49 26.79 3.83
N LEU A 77 -18.27 27.06 3.33
CA LEU A 77 -17.70 28.39 3.17
C LEU A 77 -17.03 28.48 1.80
N LEU A 78 -17.20 29.62 1.13
CA LEU A 78 -16.45 29.97 -0.07
C LEU A 78 -15.29 30.89 0.31
N PRO A 79 -14.20 30.95 -0.48
CA PRO A 79 -13.05 31.82 -0.19
C PRO A 79 -13.40 33.31 -0.04
N HIS A 80 -14.54 33.73 -0.62
CA HIS A 80 -15.03 35.11 -0.62
C HIS A 80 -16.25 35.31 0.30
N SER A 81 -16.66 34.27 1.05
CA SER A 81 -17.73 34.38 2.04
C SER A 81 -17.31 35.36 3.13
N ARG A 82 -18.19 36.32 3.47
CA ARG A 82 -17.99 37.15 4.66
C ARG A 82 -18.02 36.25 5.88
N SER A 83 -17.09 36.47 6.81
CA SER A 83 -17.13 35.83 8.13
C SER A 83 -18.53 36.00 8.71
N ALA A 84 -19.14 34.90 9.17
CA ALA A 84 -20.34 34.99 9.99
C ALA A 84 -20.08 35.98 11.14
N GLU A 85 -21.08 36.75 11.56
CA GLU A 85 -20.98 37.61 12.75
C GLU A 85 -20.33 36.80 13.87
N THR A 86 -19.19 37.30 14.34
CA THR A 86 -18.26 36.57 15.20
C THR A 86 -18.97 36.14 16.48
N THR A 87 -19.58 34.96 16.46
CA THR A 87 -19.87 34.25 17.69
C THR A 87 -18.49 33.96 18.27
N VAL A 88 -18.18 34.52 19.43
CA VAL A 88 -16.87 34.37 20.05
C VAL A 88 -16.69 32.88 20.38
N ILE A 89 -16.11 32.13 19.43
CA ILE A 89 -15.69 30.76 19.67
C ILE A 89 -14.38 30.89 20.44
N THR A 90 -14.43 30.63 21.75
CA THR A 90 -13.23 30.53 22.58
C THR A 90 -12.52 29.23 22.23
N CYS A 91 -11.30 29.33 21.72
CA CYS A 91 -10.40 28.19 21.56
C CYS A 91 -9.57 28.04 22.83
N GLU A 92 -9.71 26.90 23.51
CA GLU A 92 -8.95 26.60 24.72
C GLU A 92 -7.64 25.89 24.37
N ARG A 93 -6.50 26.44 24.82
CA ARG A 93 -5.21 25.76 24.71
C ARG A 93 -5.11 24.70 25.80
N LEU A 94 -4.97 23.43 25.42
CA LEU A 94 -4.68 22.37 26.37
C LEU A 94 -3.31 22.58 27.01
N GLU A 95 -3.25 22.61 28.34
CA GLU A 95 -2.02 22.77 29.11
C GLU A 95 -1.62 21.47 29.78
N PHE A 96 -0.38 21.03 29.54
CA PHE A 96 0.19 19.82 30.14
C PHE A 96 1.21 20.21 31.20
N LYS A 97 1.06 19.68 32.42
CA LYS A 97 2.06 19.80 33.48
C LYS A 97 3.06 18.66 33.35
N LEU A 98 4.28 18.98 32.90
CA LEU A 98 5.32 18.00 32.62
C LEU A 98 6.36 17.99 33.75
N ASN A 99 6.59 16.83 34.37
CA ASN A 99 7.71 16.63 35.29
C ASN A 99 8.98 16.19 34.52
N ASP A 100 10.12 16.14 35.21
CA ASP A 100 11.41 15.80 34.60
C ASP A 100 11.42 14.42 33.93
N SER A 101 10.71 13.45 34.51
CA SER A 101 10.57 12.11 33.94
C SER A 101 9.84 12.12 32.60
N ILE A 102 8.74 12.88 32.48
CA ILE A 102 7.98 13.01 31.23
C ILE A 102 8.79 13.79 30.18
N GLN A 103 9.48 14.86 30.59
CA GLN A 103 10.33 15.63 29.68
C GLN A 103 11.46 14.76 29.11
N SER A 104 12.11 13.95 29.95
CA SER A 104 13.12 12.98 29.51
C SER A 104 12.53 11.93 28.57
N ALA A 105 11.33 11.42 28.86
CA ALA A 105 10.66 10.46 28.00
C ALA A 105 10.31 11.05 26.62
N ILE A 106 9.85 12.30 26.56
CA ILE A 106 9.59 13.02 25.31
C ILE A 106 10.88 13.18 24.49
N HIS A 107 12.00 13.53 25.14
CA HIS A 107 13.29 13.65 24.46
C HIS A 107 13.73 12.32 23.83
N VAL A 108 13.71 11.23 24.61
CA VAL A 108 14.05 9.88 24.12
C VAL A 108 13.09 9.44 23.01
N ALA A 109 11.80 9.74 23.12
CA ALA A 109 10.82 9.42 22.08
C ALA A 109 11.11 10.19 20.78
N HIS A 110 11.51 11.46 20.89
CA HIS A 110 11.85 12.28 19.74
C HIS A 110 13.13 11.80 19.04
N GLU A 111 14.18 11.46 19.80
CA GLU A 111 15.40 10.87 19.23
C GLU A 111 15.11 9.57 18.48
N LYS A 112 14.33 8.66 19.09
CA LYS A 112 13.89 7.42 18.43
C LYS A 112 13.07 7.68 17.18
N PHE A 113 12.19 8.67 17.21
CA PHE A 113 11.39 9.06 16.05
C PHE A 113 12.29 9.54 14.91
N ASP A 114 13.24 10.44 15.20
CA ASP A 114 14.16 10.99 14.20
C ASP A 114 15.10 9.92 13.62
N GLU A 115 15.63 9.03 14.46
CA GLU A 115 16.44 7.89 14.00
C GLU A 115 15.65 6.99 13.05
N ARG A 116 14.39 6.67 13.38
CA ARG A 116 13.55 5.81 12.55
C ARG A 116 13.11 6.50 11.26
N LYS A 117 12.79 7.79 11.34
CA LYS A 117 12.44 8.62 10.18
C LYS A 117 13.60 8.71 9.19
N LYS A 118 14.84 8.92 9.67
CA LYS A 118 16.03 9.01 8.81
C LYS A 118 16.30 7.73 8.01
N LYS A 119 15.93 6.57 8.55
CA LYS A 119 16.12 5.26 7.91
C LYS A 119 15.03 4.90 6.91
N MET A 120 13.90 5.59 6.92
CA MET A 120 12.76 5.23 6.08
C MET A 120 12.74 6.08 4.81
N SER A 121 12.88 5.40 3.68
CA SER A 121 12.71 6.00 2.37
C SER A 121 11.29 5.82 1.88
N MET A 122 10.81 6.83 1.16
CA MET A 122 9.51 6.79 0.51
C MET A 122 9.58 7.52 -0.82
N LYS A 123 9.00 6.88 -1.83
CA LYS A 123 9.03 7.37 -3.20
C LYS A 123 7.69 7.11 -3.86
N ARG A 124 7.14 8.15 -4.49
CA ARG A 124 5.98 7.98 -5.36
C ARG A 124 6.40 7.56 -6.75
N PHE A 125 5.63 6.67 -7.34
CA PHE A 125 5.81 6.18 -8.69
C PHE A 125 4.51 6.33 -9.47
N LYS A 126 4.62 6.77 -10.73
CA LYS A 126 3.46 6.97 -11.62
C LYS A 126 3.79 6.57 -13.05
N PHE A 127 3.13 5.53 -13.51
CA PHE A 127 3.22 5.03 -14.87
C PHE A 127 2.04 5.52 -15.70
N ARG A 128 2.32 6.18 -16.84
CA ARG A 128 1.32 6.95 -17.62
C ARG A 128 0.99 6.37 -18.99
N LYS A 129 1.61 5.26 -19.41
CA LYS A 129 1.33 4.69 -20.75
C LYS A 129 -0.06 4.04 -20.82
N PHE A 130 -0.53 3.46 -19.72
CA PHE A 130 -1.88 2.91 -19.62
C PHE A 130 -2.42 2.96 -18.19
N GLY A 131 -3.73 2.78 -18.06
CA GLY A 131 -4.44 2.64 -16.78
C GLY A 131 -5.55 1.59 -16.87
N LYS A 132 -6.49 1.65 -15.92
CA LYS A 132 -7.63 0.74 -15.81
C LYS A 132 -8.39 0.58 -17.13
N ASP A 133 -8.65 1.66 -17.86
CA ASP A 133 -9.48 1.63 -19.05
C ASP A 133 -8.87 0.76 -20.16
N TYR A 134 -7.55 0.80 -20.29
CA TYR A 134 -6.82 -0.05 -21.22
C TYR A 134 -6.82 -1.51 -20.76
N ILE A 135 -6.49 -1.76 -19.48
CA ILE A 135 -6.39 -3.12 -18.92
C ILE A 135 -7.74 -3.86 -19.02
N VAL A 136 -8.84 -3.16 -18.74
CA VAL A 136 -10.19 -3.73 -18.83
C VAL A 136 -10.57 -4.04 -20.28
N LYS A 137 -10.15 -3.23 -21.25
CA LYS A 137 -10.35 -3.54 -22.69
C LYS A 137 -9.60 -4.81 -23.11
N GLN A 138 -8.45 -5.08 -22.51
CA GLN A 138 -7.72 -6.35 -22.65
C GLN A 138 -8.34 -7.52 -21.87
N ARG A 139 -9.51 -7.33 -21.22
CA ARG A 139 -10.23 -8.34 -20.39
C ARG A 139 -9.43 -8.81 -19.17
N MET A 140 -8.49 -7.99 -18.69
CA MET A 140 -7.62 -8.28 -17.56
C MET A 140 -8.06 -7.55 -16.29
N SER A 141 -7.57 -8.00 -15.13
CA SER A 141 -7.79 -7.30 -13.86
C SER A 141 -6.68 -6.27 -13.66
N PRO A 142 -7.01 -4.98 -13.45
CA PRO A 142 -6.02 -3.94 -13.12
C PRO A 142 -5.15 -4.28 -11.92
N ASP A 143 -5.77 -4.90 -10.92
CA ASP A 143 -5.14 -5.36 -9.69
C ASP A 143 -4.10 -6.44 -9.96
N ALA A 144 -4.50 -7.44 -10.75
CA ALA A 144 -3.64 -8.55 -11.15
C ALA A 144 -2.42 -8.10 -11.95
N ILE A 145 -2.60 -7.12 -12.84
CA ILE A 145 -1.51 -6.53 -13.63
C ILE A 145 -0.50 -5.85 -12.70
N PHE A 146 -0.97 -5.05 -11.74
CA PHE A 146 -0.07 -4.35 -10.81
C PHE A 146 0.68 -5.34 -9.92
N GLN A 147 -0.01 -6.36 -9.40
CA GLN A 147 0.61 -7.40 -8.58
C GLN A 147 1.63 -8.23 -9.36
N LEU A 148 1.30 -8.65 -10.58
CA LEU A 148 2.24 -9.34 -11.47
C LEU A 148 3.46 -8.47 -11.76
N ALA A 149 3.26 -7.17 -12.04
CA ALA A 149 4.35 -6.24 -12.25
C ALA A 149 5.28 -6.18 -11.02
N CYS A 150 4.74 -6.17 -9.79
CA CYS A 150 5.55 -6.23 -8.57
C CYS A 150 6.37 -7.53 -8.47
N GLN A 151 5.80 -8.68 -8.85
CA GLN A 151 6.54 -9.96 -8.84
C GLN A 151 7.68 -9.98 -9.87
N ILE A 152 7.42 -9.53 -11.11
CA ILE A 152 8.44 -9.42 -12.16
C ILE A 152 9.53 -8.45 -11.74
N THR A 153 9.15 -7.31 -11.13
CA THR A 153 10.07 -6.29 -10.65
C THR A 153 11.04 -6.84 -9.62
N PHE A 154 10.51 -7.52 -8.59
CA PHE A 154 11.35 -8.08 -7.54
C PHE A 154 12.27 -9.18 -8.09
N TYR A 155 11.74 -10.03 -8.98
CA TYR A 155 12.55 -11.06 -9.64
C TYR A 155 13.66 -10.44 -10.49
N ARG A 156 13.38 -9.37 -11.24
CA ARG A 156 14.37 -8.65 -12.05
C ARG A 156 15.50 -8.09 -11.21
N GLN A 157 15.18 -7.49 -10.07
CA GLN A 157 16.17 -6.84 -9.21
C GLN A 157 16.99 -7.85 -8.39
N PHE A 158 16.34 -8.89 -7.86
CA PHE A 158 16.94 -9.78 -6.85
C PHE A 158 17.13 -11.23 -7.31
N GLY A 159 16.69 -11.60 -8.51
CA GLY A 159 16.84 -12.95 -9.07
C GLY A 159 16.07 -14.04 -8.33
N ARG A 160 15.10 -13.67 -7.48
CA ARG A 160 14.35 -14.61 -6.63
C ARG A 160 12.91 -14.17 -6.42
N VAL A 161 12.06 -15.11 -6.02
CA VAL A 161 10.71 -14.83 -5.53
C VAL A 161 10.71 -14.77 -4.01
N VAL A 162 9.81 -13.98 -3.44
CA VAL A 162 9.70 -13.76 -1.99
C VAL A 162 8.24 -13.82 -1.54
N PRO A 163 7.98 -14.13 -0.26
CA PRO A 163 6.65 -14.03 0.32
C PRO A 163 6.06 -12.64 0.12
N SER A 164 4.92 -12.59 -0.57
CA SER A 164 4.15 -11.37 -0.80
C SER A 164 2.83 -11.43 -0.06
N TYR A 165 2.37 -10.26 0.38
CA TYR A 165 1.10 -10.06 1.06
C TYR A 165 0.28 -9.01 0.32
N GLU A 166 -1.00 -9.30 0.16
CA GLU A 166 -2.00 -8.34 -0.27
C GLU A 166 -3.23 -8.42 0.64
N ALA A 167 -3.67 -7.27 1.13
CA ALA A 167 -4.84 -7.19 2.00
C ALA A 167 -6.13 -7.43 1.22
N CYS A 168 -6.99 -8.30 1.74
CA CYS A 168 -8.28 -8.61 1.14
C CYS A 168 -9.41 -8.45 2.16
N SER A 169 -10.47 -7.72 1.82
CA SER A 169 -11.57 -7.46 2.77
C SER A 169 -12.52 -8.65 2.89
N THR A 170 -12.84 -9.05 4.12
CA THR A 170 -13.88 -10.06 4.41
C THR A 170 -15.14 -9.44 5.03
N ALA A 171 -15.32 -8.12 4.89
CA ALA A 171 -16.41 -7.36 5.52
C ALA A 171 -17.83 -7.76 5.06
N ALA A 172 -17.96 -8.63 4.05
CA ALA A 172 -19.23 -9.27 3.69
C ALA A 172 -19.76 -10.21 4.78
N PHE A 173 -18.92 -10.64 5.73
CA PHE A 173 -19.30 -11.50 6.86
C PHE A 173 -19.53 -10.69 8.13
N LYS A 174 -20.31 -11.25 9.06
CA LYS A 174 -20.50 -10.68 10.39
C LYS A 174 -19.14 -10.58 11.10
N HIS A 175 -18.76 -9.36 11.46
CA HIS A 175 -17.45 -9.05 12.07
C HIS A 175 -16.25 -9.45 11.18
N GLY A 176 -16.47 -9.51 9.86
CA GLY A 176 -15.39 -9.73 8.90
C GLY A 176 -14.28 -8.70 9.07
N ARG A 177 -13.04 -9.17 8.96
CA ARG A 177 -11.80 -8.39 9.01
C ARG A 177 -11.12 -8.43 7.63
N THR A 178 -9.87 -8.87 7.59
CA THR A 178 -9.14 -9.13 6.35
C THR A 178 -8.71 -10.58 6.23
N GLU A 179 -8.55 -11.06 5.00
CA GLU A 179 -7.77 -12.24 4.63
C GLU A 179 -6.54 -11.80 3.81
N THR A 180 -5.57 -12.68 3.63
CA THR A 180 -4.38 -12.48 2.80
C THR A 180 -4.56 -13.09 1.43
N ILE A 181 -4.42 -12.27 0.39
CA ILE A 181 -4.09 -12.76 -0.95
C ILE A 181 -2.57 -12.99 -1.00
N ARG A 182 -2.15 -14.09 -1.63
CA ARG A 182 -0.74 -14.42 -1.90
C ARG A 182 -0.44 -14.26 -3.40
N PRO A 183 0.04 -13.09 -3.86
CA PRO A 183 0.30 -12.85 -5.29
C PRO A 183 1.44 -13.71 -5.86
N THR A 184 2.36 -14.13 -4.99
CA THR A 184 3.46 -15.02 -5.36
C THR A 184 2.93 -16.45 -5.56
N SER A 185 3.04 -16.95 -6.79
CA SER A 185 2.62 -18.28 -7.19
C SER A 185 3.64 -18.89 -8.16
N MET A 186 3.49 -20.18 -8.45
CA MET A 186 4.33 -20.84 -9.45
C MET A 186 4.18 -20.19 -10.83
N LEU A 187 3.00 -19.69 -11.18
CA LEU A 187 2.76 -19.03 -12.47
C LEU A 187 3.39 -17.64 -12.52
N THR A 188 3.23 -16.83 -11.46
CA THR A 188 3.89 -15.50 -11.42
C THR A 188 5.40 -15.63 -11.40
N LYS A 189 5.96 -16.70 -10.80
CA LYS A 189 7.38 -17.06 -10.94
C LYS A 189 7.76 -17.38 -12.39
N GLN A 190 7.04 -18.30 -13.05
CA GLN A 190 7.32 -18.68 -14.44
C GLN A 190 7.22 -17.50 -15.41
N CYS A 191 6.20 -16.66 -15.24
CA CYS A 191 6.03 -15.45 -16.03
C CYS A 191 7.17 -14.45 -15.79
N SER A 192 7.61 -14.28 -14.53
CA SER A 192 8.78 -13.44 -14.22
C SER A 192 10.06 -13.96 -14.86
N GLN A 193 10.29 -15.28 -14.83
CA GLN A 193 11.44 -15.91 -15.47
C GLN A 193 11.42 -15.73 -16.99
N ALA A 194 10.28 -15.98 -17.64
CA ALA A 194 10.14 -15.81 -19.09
C ALA A 194 10.38 -14.36 -19.53
N ILE A 195 9.85 -13.37 -18.78
CA ILE A 195 10.01 -11.95 -19.12
C ILE A 195 11.44 -11.43 -18.87
N VAL A 196 12.13 -11.96 -17.85
CA VAL A 196 13.45 -11.44 -17.43
C VAL A 196 14.60 -12.21 -18.08
N GLU A 197 14.57 -13.54 -18.12
CA GLU A 197 15.69 -14.40 -18.54
C GLU A 197 15.58 -14.89 -19.99
N GLU A 198 14.38 -14.84 -20.57
CA GLU A 198 14.11 -15.34 -21.92
C GLU A 198 13.82 -14.21 -22.93
N ARG A 199 14.30 -12.99 -22.62
CA ARG A 199 14.27 -11.85 -23.55
C ARG A 199 14.91 -12.20 -24.89
N GLY A 200 14.24 -11.86 -25.98
CA GLY A 200 14.66 -12.18 -27.35
C GLY A 200 14.57 -13.67 -27.75
N LYS A 201 14.30 -14.61 -26.82
CA LYS A 201 14.06 -16.03 -27.16
C LYS A 201 12.65 -16.30 -27.65
N HIS A 202 11.72 -15.40 -27.33
CA HIS A 202 10.34 -15.45 -27.77
C HIS A 202 10.16 -14.54 -29.01
N SER A 203 9.62 -15.08 -30.09
CA SER A 203 9.45 -14.35 -31.36
C SER A 203 8.42 -13.20 -31.22
N VAL A 204 8.41 -12.28 -32.20
CA VAL A 204 7.49 -11.12 -32.29
C VAL A 204 5.99 -11.49 -32.12
N ALA A 205 5.63 -12.76 -32.30
CA ALA A 205 4.28 -13.29 -32.18
C ALA A 205 4.14 -14.37 -31.09
N SER A 206 5.00 -14.38 -30.07
CA SER A 206 5.05 -15.47 -29.08
C SER A 206 3.77 -15.53 -28.24
N GLN A 207 2.82 -16.33 -28.70
CA GLN A 207 1.66 -16.82 -27.96
C GLN A 207 2.06 -17.33 -26.57
N ASP A 208 3.29 -17.79 -26.39
CA ASP A 208 3.83 -18.29 -25.12
C ASP A 208 3.92 -17.21 -24.04
N LEU A 209 4.42 -15.99 -24.34
CA LEU A 209 4.50 -14.91 -23.34
C LEU A 209 3.11 -14.40 -22.94
N LEU A 210 2.24 -14.20 -23.94
CA LEU A 210 0.84 -13.86 -23.69
C LEU A 210 0.14 -14.94 -22.86
N LYS A 211 0.41 -16.23 -23.15
CA LYS A 211 -0.11 -17.35 -22.39
C LYS A 211 0.41 -17.37 -20.95
N TYR A 212 1.70 -17.13 -20.71
CA TYR A 212 2.23 -17.04 -19.34
C TYR A 212 1.61 -15.88 -18.56
N LEU A 213 1.43 -14.73 -19.22
CA LEU A 213 0.77 -13.57 -18.65
C LEU A 213 -0.70 -13.90 -18.32
N ASP A 214 -1.46 -14.44 -19.27
CA ASP A 214 -2.86 -14.82 -19.09
C ASP A 214 -3.04 -15.87 -17.98
N LEU A 215 -2.18 -16.89 -17.93
CA LEU A 215 -2.21 -17.92 -16.89
C LEU A 215 -1.92 -17.34 -15.51
N SER A 216 -0.94 -16.45 -15.41
CA SER A 216 -0.59 -15.76 -14.15
C SER A 216 -1.74 -14.91 -13.65
N LEU A 217 -2.35 -14.13 -14.54
CA LEU A 217 -3.50 -13.28 -14.21
C LEU A 217 -4.74 -14.12 -13.84
N CYS A 218 -4.96 -15.25 -14.51
CA CYS A 218 -6.03 -16.19 -14.17
C CYS A 218 -5.84 -16.81 -12.79
N CYS A 219 -4.64 -17.26 -12.45
CA CYS A 219 -4.33 -17.82 -11.12
C CYS A 219 -4.47 -16.77 -10.02
N TYR A 220 -4.05 -15.53 -10.27
CA TYR A 220 -4.26 -14.44 -9.34
C TYR A 220 -5.77 -14.17 -9.11
N LYS A 221 -6.57 -14.09 -10.19
CA LYS A 221 -8.04 -13.99 -10.08
C LYS A 221 -8.64 -15.14 -9.28
N GLN A 222 -8.11 -16.36 -9.44
CA GLN A 222 -8.54 -17.51 -8.64
C GLN A 222 -8.15 -17.34 -7.16
N THR A 223 -6.93 -16.88 -6.87
CA THR A 223 -6.47 -16.61 -5.50
C THR A 223 -7.34 -15.55 -4.81
N ILE A 224 -7.75 -14.51 -5.54
CA ILE A 224 -8.74 -13.54 -5.06
C ILE A 224 -10.06 -14.24 -4.73
N LYS A 225 -10.61 -15.08 -5.62
CA LYS A 225 -11.87 -15.81 -5.36
C LYS A 225 -11.76 -16.83 -4.22
N ASP A 226 -10.56 -17.32 -3.97
CA ASP A 226 -10.26 -18.23 -2.89
C ASP A 226 -10.19 -17.48 -1.55
N ALA A 227 -9.69 -16.24 -1.56
CA ALA A 227 -9.67 -15.32 -0.42
C ALA A 227 -11.03 -14.62 -0.18
N LEU A 228 -11.76 -14.29 -1.24
CA LEU A 228 -13.05 -13.61 -1.24
C LEU A 228 -14.16 -14.58 -1.61
N ARG A 229 -15.20 -14.69 -0.78
CA ARG A 229 -16.40 -15.45 -1.13
C ARG A 229 -17.21 -14.74 -2.25
N ILE A 230 -16.71 -14.73 -3.49
CA ILE A 230 -17.47 -14.26 -4.66
C ILE A 230 -18.36 -15.41 -5.11
N SER A 231 -19.59 -15.36 -4.63
CA SER A 231 -20.68 -16.30 -4.86
C SER A 231 -21.06 -16.42 -6.34
N VAL A 232 -20.42 -17.37 -7.03
CA VAL A 232 -20.94 -18.04 -8.23
C VAL A 232 -20.65 -19.55 -8.26
N LEU A 233 -20.03 -20.10 -7.21
CA LEU A 233 -19.68 -21.52 -7.07
C LEU A 233 -20.22 -22.08 -5.74
N PRO A 234 -20.49 -23.39 -5.63
CA PRO A 234 -21.08 -23.98 -4.43
C PRO A 234 -20.18 -23.86 -3.19
N ILE A 235 -20.81 -23.75 -2.02
CA ILE A 235 -20.28 -23.43 -0.67
C ILE A 235 -19.01 -24.18 -0.25
N TRP A 236 -18.71 -25.33 -0.84
CA TRP A 236 -17.52 -26.15 -0.54
C TRP A 236 -16.24 -25.68 -1.24
N LEU A 237 -16.34 -24.76 -2.21
CA LEU A 237 -15.21 -24.16 -2.96
C LEU A 237 -14.79 -22.78 -2.41
N LEU A 238 -15.29 -22.35 -1.24
CA LEU A 238 -15.47 -20.93 -0.89
C LEU A 238 -14.73 -20.40 0.35
N TRP A 239 -13.66 -21.03 0.82
CA TRP A 239 -12.69 -20.39 1.73
C TRP A 239 -11.31 -21.09 1.67
N ASN A 240 -10.43 -20.63 0.77
CA ASN A 240 -9.10 -21.21 0.57
C ASN A 240 -7.96 -20.28 1.03
N GLY A 241 -8.27 -19.07 1.51
CA GLY A 241 -7.31 -18.27 2.26
C GLY A 241 -6.87 -19.05 3.50
N PHE A 242 -5.59 -19.39 3.60
CA PHE A 242 -5.08 -20.23 4.69
C PHE A 242 -4.53 -19.39 5.85
N ASP A 243 -4.14 -18.14 5.61
CA ASP A 243 -3.41 -17.31 6.57
C ASP A 243 -4.20 -17.07 7.87
N ARG A 244 -5.46 -16.61 7.78
CA ARG A 244 -6.28 -16.39 9.00
C ARG A 244 -6.68 -17.69 9.69
N HIS A 245 -6.91 -18.76 8.95
CA HIS A 245 -7.22 -20.06 9.54
C HIS A 245 -6.03 -20.59 10.37
N LEU A 246 -4.84 -20.62 9.78
CA LEU A 246 -3.61 -21.05 10.48
C LEU A 246 -3.30 -20.13 11.67
N PHE A 247 -3.49 -18.82 11.52
CA PHE A 247 -3.36 -17.85 12.61
C PHE A 247 -4.32 -18.16 13.77
N ALA A 248 -5.60 -18.43 13.49
CA ALA A 248 -6.59 -18.75 14.51
C ALA A 248 -6.26 -20.05 15.24
N LEU A 249 -5.82 -21.10 14.52
CA LEU A 249 -5.39 -22.37 15.14
C LEU A 249 -4.18 -22.18 16.06
N LYS A 250 -3.19 -21.39 15.63
CA LYS A 250 -2.03 -21.05 16.46
C LYS A 250 -2.45 -20.33 17.74
N HIS A 251 -3.32 -19.33 17.63
CA HIS A 251 -3.80 -18.58 18.79
C HIS A 251 -4.71 -19.41 19.72
N LEU A 252 -5.43 -20.39 19.18
CA LEU A 252 -6.23 -21.33 19.98
C LEU A 252 -5.35 -22.25 20.84
N ALA A 253 -4.25 -22.76 20.30
CA ALA A 253 -3.30 -23.55 21.09
C ALA A 253 -2.71 -22.70 22.24
N VAL A 254 -2.28 -21.47 21.93
CA VAL A 254 -1.76 -20.53 22.93
C VAL A 254 -2.79 -20.19 24.01
N SER A 255 -4.05 -19.94 23.64
CA SER A 255 -5.09 -19.59 24.62
C SER A 255 -5.47 -20.74 25.55
N ARG A 256 -5.22 -21.99 25.15
CA ARG A 256 -5.38 -23.19 25.97
C ARG A 256 -4.16 -23.51 26.84
N GLY A 257 -3.08 -22.75 26.72
CA GLY A 257 -1.81 -23.04 27.38
C GLY A 257 -1.11 -24.29 26.83
N GLU A 258 -1.48 -24.72 25.63
CA GLU A 258 -0.86 -25.85 24.94
C GLU A 258 0.50 -25.41 24.36
N PRO A 259 1.49 -26.33 24.26
CA PRO A 259 2.72 -26.05 23.53
C PRO A 259 2.39 -25.69 22.08
N THR A 260 3.16 -24.78 21.49
CA THR A 260 2.98 -24.40 20.09
C THR A 260 3.23 -25.61 19.19
N PRO A 261 2.28 -26.04 18.34
CA PRO A 261 2.48 -27.17 17.45
C PRO A 261 3.70 -27.00 16.52
N ASP A 262 4.43 -28.09 16.26
CA ASP A 262 5.67 -28.10 15.45
C ASP A 262 5.48 -27.46 14.07
N PHE A 263 4.29 -27.60 13.47
CA PHE A 263 3.92 -26.95 12.21
C PHE A 263 4.19 -25.42 12.23
N PHE A 264 3.91 -24.74 13.33
CA PHE A 264 4.11 -23.29 13.46
C PHE A 264 5.55 -22.91 13.86
N LEU A 265 6.36 -23.89 14.26
CA LEU A 265 7.79 -23.72 14.56
C LEU A 265 8.65 -23.88 13.30
N ASP A 266 8.12 -24.50 12.24
CA ASP A 266 8.82 -24.67 10.96
C ASP A 266 9.30 -23.31 10.41
N THR A 267 10.56 -23.29 9.98
CA THR A 267 11.17 -22.18 9.26
C THR A 267 10.38 -21.75 8.02
N ALA A 268 9.65 -22.66 7.36
CA ALA A 268 8.78 -22.35 6.24
C ALA A 268 7.58 -21.47 6.66
N TYR A 269 6.96 -21.76 7.81
CA TYR A 269 5.89 -20.94 8.37
C TYR A 269 6.42 -19.54 8.77
N GLN A 270 7.60 -19.48 9.38
CA GLN A 270 8.24 -18.20 9.67
C GLN A 270 8.51 -17.38 8.40
N LYS A 271 9.04 -18.03 7.36
CA LYS A 271 9.31 -17.38 6.06
C LYS A 271 8.05 -16.88 5.39
N ILE A 272 6.98 -17.68 5.30
CA ILE A 272 5.75 -17.24 4.60
C ILE A 272 5.08 -16.05 5.30
N ASN A 273 5.28 -15.89 6.62
CA ASN A 273 4.80 -14.73 7.38
C ASN A 273 5.78 -13.55 7.41
N HIS A 274 7.00 -13.70 6.89
CA HIS A 274 7.97 -12.62 6.66
C HIS A 274 7.70 -11.96 5.31
N ASN A 275 6.71 -11.06 5.26
CA ASN A 275 6.21 -10.47 4.03
C ASN A 275 7.15 -9.38 3.50
N VAL A 276 8.09 -9.77 2.64
CA VAL A 276 9.05 -8.86 2.01
C VAL A 276 8.35 -7.85 1.10
N ILE A 277 7.33 -8.27 0.36
CA ILE A 277 6.49 -7.37 -0.43
C ILE A 277 5.13 -7.29 0.24
N SER A 278 4.83 -6.18 0.91
CA SER A 278 3.50 -5.93 1.48
C SER A 278 2.79 -4.90 0.62
N THR A 279 1.62 -5.26 0.11
CA THR A 279 0.84 -4.42 -0.80
C THR A 279 -0.56 -4.15 -0.25
N SER A 280 -1.10 -2.97 -0.58
CA SER A 280 -2.49 -2.64 -0.31
C SER A 280 -2.99 -1.60 -1.30
N THR A 281 -4.27 -1.64 -1.60
CA THR A 281 -4.95 -0.72 -2.51
C THR A 281 -6.17 -0.11 -1.87
N LEU A 282 -6.36 1.18 -2.10
CA LEU A 282 -7.57 1.93 -1.73
C LEU A 282 -8.00 2.73 -2.95
N GLN A 283 -8.88 2.13 -3.74
CA GLN A 283 -9.40 2.76 -4.95
C GLN A 283 -10.56 3.68 -4.61
N SER A 284 -10.39 4.98 -4.87
CA SER A 284 -11.46 5.96 -4.80
C SER A 284 -11.11 7.20 -5.64
N PRO A 285 -12.07 7.84 -6.30
CA PRO A 285 -11.86 9.14 -6.94
C PRO A 285 -11.50 10.26 -5.94
N ALA A 286 -11.79 10.08 -4.64
CA ALA A 286 -11.43 11.01 -3.58
C ALA A 286 -9.99 10.83 -3.06
N VAL A 287 -9.30 9.78 -3.50
CA VAL A 287 -7.96 9.42 -3.02
C VAL A 287 -6.98 9.48 -4.18
N ASN A 288 -6.01 10.37 -4.09
CA ASN A 288 -4.94 10.45 -5.09
C ASN A 288 -3.91 9.33 -4.92
N LEU A 289 -3.46 9.11 -3.68
CA LEU A 289 -2.50 8.07 -3.33
C LEU A 289 -2.57 7.78 -1.83
N GLY A 290 -2.28 6.53 -1.43
CA GLY A 290 -2.11 6.11 -0.04
C GLY A 290 -0.74 5.47 0.17
N GLY A 291 -0.30 5.30 1.40
CA GLY A 291 0.97 4.67 1.72
C GLY A 291 1.05 4.22 3.17
N PHE A 292 1.95 3.28 3.42
CA PHE A 292 2.25 2.72 4.74
C PHE A 292 3.73 2.28 4.75
N GLY A 293 4.32 2.14 5.93
CA GLY A 293 5.71 1.69 6.07
C GLY A 293 5.89 0.19 5.82
N PRO A 294 7.12 -0.31 5.61
CA PRO A 294 7.38 -1.74 5.48
C PRO A 294 7.04 -2.50 6.76
N VAL A 295 6.55 -3.74 6.61
CA VAL A 295 6.18 -4.62 7.74
C VAL A 295 7.35 -5.46 8.24
N VAL A 296 8.44 -5.54 7.48
CA VAL A 296 9.73 -6.17 7.84
C VAL A 296 10.88 -5.24 7.48
N SER A 297 12.04 -5.42 8.11
CA SER A 297 13.20 -4.51 7.96
C SER A 297 13.83 -4.52 6.58
N ASP A 298 13.75 -5.65 5.87
CA ASP A 298 14.29 -5.89 4.52
C ASP A 298 13.21 -5.89 3.44
N GLY A 299 12.05 -5.26 3.72
CA GLY A 299 10.87 -5.31 2.87
C GLY A 299 10.42 -3.96 2.32
N PHE A 300 9.38 -4.02 1.51
CA PHE A 300 8.76 -2.93 0.80
C PHE A 300 7.28 -2.79 1.20
N GLY A 301 6.86 -1.58 1.56
CA GLY A 301 5.45 -1.23 1.74
C GLY A 301 4.92 -0.52 0.49
N ILE A 302 3.97 -1.12 -0.23
CA ILE A 302 3.50 -0.62 -1.52
C ILE A 302 2.01 -0.29 -1.45
N GLY A 303 1.69 0.98 -1.26
CA GLY A 303 0.33 1.50 -1.39
C GLY A 303 0.06 1.89 -2.85
N TYR A 304 -0.70 1.11 -3.60
CA TYR A 304 -0.90 1.36 -5.03
C TYR A 304 -2.29 1.84 -5.39
N HIS A 305 -2.39 2.48 -6.55
CA HIS A 305 -3.61 3.02 -7.11
C HIS A 305 -3.60 2.80 -8.63
N VAL A 306 -4.74 2.31 -9.15
CA VAL A 306 -4.95 2.15 -10.59
C VAL A 306 -6.10 3.06 -11.01
N SER A 307 -5.73 4.19 -11.60
CA SER A 307 -6.65 5.17 -12.18
C SER A 307 -7.05 4.75 -13.60
N ASP A 308 -8.04 5.43 -14.17
CA ASP A 308 -8.54 5.18 -15.53
C ASP A 308 -7.42 5.22 -16.59
N THR A 309 -6.54 6.21 -16.49
CA THR A 309 -5.49 6.50 -17.49
C THR A 309 -4.05 6.24 -17.03
N TRP A 310 -3.83 5.93 -15.75
CA TRP A 310 -2.49 5.71 -15.19
C TRP A 310 -2.56 4.75 -14.01
N LEU A 311 -1.42 4.16 -13.65
CA LEU A 311 -1.26 3.37 -12.43
C LEU A 311 0.00 3.80 -11.70
N GLY A 312 0.05 3.61 -10.39
CA GLY A 312 1.16 4.06 -9.59
C GLY A 312 1.10 3.59 -8.16
N CYS A 313 2.12 3.92 -7.39
CA CYS A 313 2.20 3.58 -5.98
C CYS A 313 2.96 4.62 -5.17
N ASN A 314 2.72 4.60 -3.87
CA ASN A 314 3.65 5.12 -2.89
C ASN A 314 4.39 3.92 -2.29
N ALA A 315 5.68 3.84 -2.55
CA ALA A 315 6.52 2.74 -2.10
C ALA A 315 7.42 3.21 -0.96
N THR A 316 7.51 2.41 0.10
CA THR A 316 8.36 2.66 1.27
C THR A 316 9.33 1.51 1.48
N SER A 317 10.51 1.80 2.02
CA SER A 317 11.52 0.81 2.40
C SER A 317 12.43 1.39 3.48
N TYR A 318 13.12 0.54 4.24
CA TYR A 318 14.30 0.95 5.02
C TYR A 318 15.60 0.85 4.21
N LEU A 319 15.50 0.41 2.94
CA LEU A 319 16.59 0.21 1.99
C LEU A 319 16.44 1.24 0.85
N ASP A 320 17.12 2.38 0.94
CA ASP A 320 16.91 3.51 0.03
C ASP A 320 17.33 3.21 -1.42
N GLU A 321 18.55 2.71 -1.60
CA GLU A 321 19.10 2.40 -2.92
C GLU A 321 18.28 1.31 -3.61
N GLU A 322 17.91 0.27 -2.88
CA GLU A 322 17.07 -0.81 -3.36
C GLU A 322 15.66 -0.35 -3.71
N LEU A 323 15.09 0.61 -2.98
CA LEU A 323 13.78 1.18 -3.30
C LEU A 323 13.81 1.97 -4.61
N GLN A 324 14.86 2.76 -4.83
CA GLN A 324 15.01 3.51 -6.08
C GLN A 324 15.17 2.56 -7.27
N GLU A 325 16.02 1.54 -7.12
CA GLU A 325 16.19 0.51 -8.15
C GLU A 325 14.91 -0.30 -8.36
N PHE A 326 14.15 -0.62 -7.30
CA PHE A 326 12.87 -1.32 -7.40
C PHE A 326 11.88 -0.54 -8.27
N LEU A 327 11.76 0.79 -8.07
CA LEU A 327 10.87 1.62 -8.88
C LEU A 327 11.32 1.73 -10.34
N ARG A 328 12.63 1.76 -10.57
CA ARG A 328 13.18 1.70 -11.94
C ARG A 328 12.84 0.37 -12.61
N CYS A 329 13.05 -0.76 -11.92
CA CYS A 329 12.63 -2.08 -12.39
C CYS A 329 11.12 -2.19 -12.59
N LEU A 330 10.31 -1.50 -11.78
CA LEU A 330 8.86 -1.46 -11.91
C LEU A 330 8.43 -0.79 -13.20
N GLU A 331 9.06 0.33 -13.55
CA GLU A 331 8.85 0.99 -14.84
C GLU A 331 9.18 0.06 -16.01
N TYR A 332 10.33 -0.61 -15.98
CA TYR A 332 10.69 -1.57 -17.04
C TYR A 332 9.70 -2.73 -17.11
N SER A 333 9.29 -3.29 -15.98
CA SER A 333 8.35 -4.42 -15.94
C SER A 333 6.97 -4.04 -16.49
N LEU A 334 6.50 -2.82 -16.19
CA LEU A 334 5.25 -2.30 -16.73
C LEU A 334 5.34 -1.98 -18.23
N ASN A 335 6.50 -1.51 -18.70
CA ASN A 335 6.77 -1.35 -20.12
C ASN A 335 6.75 -2.70 -20.86
N ASP A 336 7.40 -3.71 -20.30
CA ASP A 336 7.41 -5.06 -20.89
C ASP A 336 6.00 -5.66 -20.95
N ILE A 337 5.22 -5.53 -19.86
CA ILE A 337 3.81 -5.93 -19.86
C ILE A 337 3.04 -5.19 -20.96
N PHE A 338 3.23 -3.87 -21.10
CA PHE A 338 2.56 -3.09 -22.14
C PHE A 338 2.94 -3.57 -23.54
N ASP A 339 4.22 -3.77 -23.80
CA ASP A 339 4.71 -4.21 -25.10
C ASP A 339 4.19 -5.62 -25.44
N ILE A 340 4.12 -6.55 -24.47
CA ILE A 340 3.48 -7.86 -24.65
C ILE A 340 2.00 -7.71 -25.03
N LEU A 341 1.25 -6.86 -24.33
CA LEU A 341 -0.18 -6.64 -24.61
C LEU A 341 -0.43 -5.98 -25.97
N GLU A 342 0.54 -5.22 -26.46
CA GLU A 342 0.53 -4.60 -27.79
C GLU A 342 1.07 -5.53 -28.89
N GLY A 343 1.45 -6.77 -28.55
CA GLY A 343 2.04 -7.73 -29.50
C GLY A 343 3.43 -7.32 -30.01
N ARG A 344 4.17 -6.54 -29.22
CA ARG A 344 5.53 -6.09 -29.54
C ARG A 344 6.57 -7.03 -28.92
N PRO A 345 7.72 -7.23 -29.58
CA PRO A 345 8.77 -8.10 -29.07
C PRO A 345 9.51 -7.44 -27.91
N LEU A 346 9.90 -8.24 -26.92
CA LEU A 346 10.84 -7.82 -25.89
C LEU A 346 12.26 -7.90 -26.47
N ILE A 347 12.82 -6.74 -26.81
CA ILE A 347 14.19 -6.60 -27.30
C ILE A 347 15.18 -6.96 -26.18
N PRO A 348 16.29 -7.68 -26.46
CA PRO A 348 17.30 -8.06 -25.48
C PRO A 348 17.72 -6.92 -24.55
#